data_AF-A0A9D8KYZ5-F1
#
_entry.id   AF-A0A9D8KYZ5-F1
#
_cell.length_a   1.000
_cell.length_b   1.000
_cell.length_c   1.000
_cell.angle_alpha   90.00
_cell.angle_beta   90.00
_cell.angle_gamma   90.00
#
_symmetry.space_group_name_H-M   'P 1'
#
loop_
_entity.id
_entity.type
_entity.pdbx_description
1 polymer ?
#
loop_
_entity_poly.entity_id
_entity_poly.type
_entity_poly.pdbx_seq_one_letter_code
_entity_poly.pdbx_strand_id
1 'polypeptide(L)'
;MHALQLRMPVAEMDTAYGVRPDGSESKLSTWRDGWRILRTIAKLFKSERPLLFFSIGGIASGLLSLALAVPLLVTYLETGLVPRFPTAVLCAALMLMAFLLLACGLILDTVTRGRIEAKHMAYLAVPMPAAGDREGG
;
A
#
# COMPACT_ATOMS: atom_id res chain seq x y z
N MET A 1 11.18 -10.75 2.55
CA MET A 1 10.43 -10.68 1.27
C MET A 1 11.31 -10.18 0.11
N HIS A 2 12.41 -10.87 -0.22
CA HIS A 2 13.13 -10.65 -1.50
C HIS A 2 13.03 -11.91 -2.35
N ALA A 3 13.20 -13.09 -1.74
CA ALA A 3 12.94 -14.39 -2.37
C ALA A 3 11.59 -14.47 -3.09
N LEU A 4 10.51 -14.06 -2.42
CA LEU A 4 9.16 -14.08 -2.99
C LEU A 4 8.96 -13.07 -4.13
N GLN A 5 9.59 -11.89 -4.04
CA GLN A 5 9.54 -10.86 -5.10
C GLN A 5 10.32 -11.27 -6.35
N LEU A 6 11.40 -12.02 -6.18
CA LEU A 6 12.28 -12.53 -7.25
C LEU A 6 11.93 -13.96 -7.68
N ARG A 7 10.87 -14.56 -7.14
CA ARG A 7 10.47 -15.97 -7.35
C ARG A 7 11.62 -16.96 -7.13
N MET A 8 12.49 -16.68 -6.16
CA MET A 8 13.56 -17.60 -5.77
C MET A 8 12.96 -18.85 -5.12
N PRO A 9 13.54 -20.04 -5.34
CA PRO A 9 13.08 -21.28 -4.70
C PRO A 9 13.22 -21.18 -3.17
N VAL A 10 12.16 -21.57 -2.46
CA VAL A 10 12.10 -21.57 -0.99
C VAL A 10 11.65 -22.95 -0.52
N ALA A 11 12.25 -23.44 0.55
CA ALA A 11 11.84 -24.67 1.24
C ALA A 11 11.53 -24.35 2.71
N GLU A 12 10.49 -24.98 3.24
CA GLU A 12 10.17 -24.92 4.66
C GLU A 12 10.89 -26.09 5.37
N MET A 13 11.38 -25.85 6.59
CA MET A 13 12.00 -26.88 7.44
C MET A 13 11.18 -27.05 8.70
N ASP A 14 10.78 -28.28 9.00
CA ASP A 14 10.08 -28.60 10.23
C ASP A 14 10.94 -28.28 11.45
N THR A 15 10.36 -27.58 12.41
CA THR A 15 10.99 -27.26 13.70
C THR A 15 10.12 -27.82 14.81
N ALA A 16 10.74 -28.47 15.79
CA ALA A 16 10.02 -29.06 16.90
C ALA A 16 9.29 -27.98 17.71
N TYR A 17 7.96 -28.01 17.67
CA TYR A 17 7.12 -27.08 18.40
C TYR A 17 6.88 -27.60 19.83
N GLY A 18 7.47 -26.92 20.83
CA GLY A 18 7.33 -27.28 22.23
C GLY A 18 5.97 -26.88 22.82
N VAL A 19 5.47 -27.68 23.76
CA VAL A 19 4.23 -27.38 24.49
C VAL A 19 4.47 -26.22 25.45
N ARG A 20 3.51 -25.29 25.53
CA ARG A 20 3.59 -24.11 26.40
C ARG A 20 3.44 -24.54 27.88
N PRO A 21 4.29 -24.07 28.81
CA PRO A 21 4.13 -24.38 30.23
C PRO A 21 2.81 -23.82 30.79
N ASP A 22 2.10 -24.64 31.56
CA ASP A 22 0.85 -24.24 32.24
C ASP A 22 1.11 -23.10 33.23
N GLY A 23 0.32 -22.03 33.11
CA GLY A 23 0.42 -20.84 33.99
C GLY A 23 1.24 -19.67 33.43
N SER A 24 1.76 -19.73 32.20
CA SER A 24 2.44 -18.57 31.61
C SER A 24 1.45 -17.46 31.22
N GLU A 25 1.61 -16.26 31.77
CA GLU A 25 0.83 -15.10 31.35
C GLU A 25 1.09 -14.75 29.88
N SER A 26 0.06 -14.20 29.20
CA SER A 26 0.19 -13.73 27.83
C SER A 26 1.14 -12.54 27.76
N LYS A 27 2.34 -12.76 27.21
CA LYS A 27 3.29 -11.69 26.85
C LYS A 27 2.80 -10.81 25.70
N LEU A 28 1.70 -11.18 25.03
CA LEU A 28 1.11 -10.45 23.92
C LEU A 28 0.14 -9.39 24.44
N SER A 29 0.36 -8.17 24.00
CA SER A 29 -0.50 -7.03 24.30
C SER A 29 -1.42 -6.77 23.11
N THR A 30 -2.68 -7.21 23.19
CA THR A 30 -3.65 -7.19 22.07
C THR A 30 -3.69 -5.84 21.35
N TRP A 31 -3.70 -4.74 22.11
CA TRP A 31 -3.78 -3.40 21.55
C TRP A 31 -2.46 -2.88 20.96
N ARG A 32 -1.32 -3.03 21.66
CA ARG A 32 -0.04 -2.47 21.17
C ARG A 32 0.50 -3.30 20.01
N ASP A 33 0.38 -4.62 20.11
CA ASP A 33 0.83 -5.52 19.06
C ASP A 33 -0.13 -5.44 17.86
N GLY A 34 -1.44 -5.30 18.10
CA GLY A 34 -2.41 -5.00 17.04
C GLY A 34 -2.04 -3.73 16.25
N TRP A 35 -1.71 -2.62 16.93
CA TRP A 35 -1.28 -1.39 16.26
C TRP A 35 0.03 -1.55 15.47
N ARG A 36 1.00 -2.29 16.01
CA ARG A 36 2.26 -2.61 15.31
C ARG A 36 2.00 -3.45 14.06
N ILE A 37 1.14 -4.45 14.14
CA ILE A 37 0.74 -5.30 13.01
C ILE A 37 0.04 -4.44 11.96
N LEU A 38 -0.93 -3.61 12.35
CA LEU A 38 -1.67 -2.75 11.41
C LEU A 38 -0.74 -1.78 10.68
N ARG A 39 0.21 -1.15 11.39
CA ARG A 39 1.22 -0.28 10.79
C ARG A 39 2.12 -1.03 9.81
N THR A 40 2.44 -2.29 10.11
CA THR A 40 3.23 -3.16 9.24
C THR A 40 2.46 -3.52 7.98
N ILE A 41 1.18 -3.90 8.11
CA ILE A 41 0.27 -4.17 6.99
C ILE A 41 0.13 -2.93 6.11
N ALA A 42 -0.10 -1.75 6.68
CA ALA A 42 -0.21 -0.51 5.91
C ALA A 42 1.08 -0.19 5.13
N LYS A 43 2.24 -0.43 5.75
CA LYS A 43 3.54 -0.25 5.10
C LYS A 43 3.75 -1.27 3.97
N LEU A 44 3.39 -2.53 4.18
CA LEU A 44 3.44 -3.57 3.14
C LEU A 44 2.51 -3.22 1.98
N PHE A 45 1.25 -2.88 2.27
CA PHE A 45 0.24 -2.55 1.27
C PHE A 45 0.68 -1.37 0.39
N LYS A 46 1.25 -0.31 1.00
CA LYS A 46 1.85 0.80 0.25
C LYS A 46 3.02 0.36 -0.64
N SER A 47 3.85 -0.58 -0.19
CA SER A 47 5.01 -1.06 -0.95
C SER A 47 4.65 -2.06 -2.05
N GLU A 48 3.54 -2.78 -1.90
CA GLU A 48 3.15 -3.87 -2.78
C GLU A 48 2.14 -3.43 -3.83
N ARG A 49 1.24 -2.49 -3.47
CA ARG A 49 0.22 -1.91 -4.35
C ARG A 49 0.09 -0.39 -4.11
N PRO A 50 1.13 0.39 -4.44
CA PRO A 50 1.13 1.84 -4.22
C PRO A 50 -0.06 2.54 -4.90
N LEU A 51 -0.44 2.15 -6.12
CA LEU A 51 -1.56 2.75 -6.84
C LEU A 51 -2.89 2.58 -6.08
N LEU A 52 -3.17 1.39 -5.54
CA LEU A 52 -4.41 1.11 -4.81
C LEU A 52 -4.52 1.96 -3.54
N PHE A 53 -3.43 2.10 -2.79
CA PHE A 53 -3.44 2.88 -1.55
C PHE A 53 -3.78 4.36 -1.80
N PHE A 54 -3.12 5.00 -2.75
CA PHE A 54 -3.35 6.41 -3.04
C PHE A 54 -4.64 6.67 -3.82
N SER A 55 -5.07 5.74 -4.69
CA SER A 55 -6.33 5.86 -5.40
C SER A 55 -7.54 5.74 -4.49
N ILE A 56 -7.53 4.90 -3.46
CA ILE A 56 -8.61 4.85 -2.46
C ILE A 56 -8.77 6.23 -1.78
N GLY A 57 -7.65 6.84 -1.36
CA GLY A 57 -7.66 8.18 -0.77
C GLY A 57 -8.17 9.24 -1.75
N GLY A 58 -7.69 9.21 -3.00
CA GLY A 58 -8.11 10.15 -4.04
C GLY A 58 -9.58 10.02 -4.41
N ILE A 59 -10.10 8.79 -4.53
CA ILE A 59 -11.51 8.53 -4.79
C ILE A 59 -12.35 9.01 -3.61
N ALA A 60 -11.94 8.72 -2.37
CA ALA A 60 -12.67 9.18 -1.19
C ALA A 60 -12.74 10.72 -1.13
N SER A 61 -11.63 11.42 -1.38
CA SER A 61 -11.62 12.89 -1.41
C SER A 61 -12.42 13.46 -2.60
N GLY A 62 -12.36 12.81 -3.77
CA GLY A 62 -13.12 13.21 -4.96
C GLY A 62 -14.62 13.03 -4.80
N LEU A 63 -15.06 11.88 -4.25
CA LEU A 63 -16.46 11.63 -3.92
C LEU A 63 -16.98 12.61 -2.87
N LEU A 64 -16.19 12.92 -1.83
CA LEU A 64 -16.55 13.91 -0.84
C LEU A 64 -16.68 15.31 -1.45
N SER A 65 -15.76 15.69 -2.35
CA SER A 65 -15.84 16.94 -3.09
C SER A 65 -17.12 17.02 -3.93
N LEU A 66 -17.44 15.97 -4.69
CA LEU A 66 -18.65 15.90 -5.52
C LEU A 66 -19.92 15.98 -4.66
N ALA A 67 -19.99 15.25 -3.55
CA ALA A 67 -21.13 15.28 -2.65
C ALA A 67 -21.39 16.68 -2.08
N LEU A 68 -20.33 17.42 -1.73
CA LEU A 68 -20.44 18.80 -1.27
C LEU A 68 -20.73 19.79 -2.41
N ALA A 69 -20.30 19.49 -3.64
CA ALA A 69 -20.53 20.32 -4.82
C ALA A 69 -21.99 20.27 -5.30
N VAL A 70 -22.69 19.14 -5.16
CA VAL A 70 -24.10 18.99 -5.59
C VAL A 70 -25.03 20.08 -5.03
N PRO A 71 -25.16 20.27 -3.70
CA PRO A 71 -26.05 21.31 -3.18
C PRO A 71 -25.59 22.72 -3.57
N LEU A 72 -24.28 22.92 -3.72
CA LEU A 72 -23.72 24.19 -4.16
C LEU A 72 -24.13 24.53 -5.60
N LEU A 73 -24.08 23.53 -6.50
CA LEU A 73 -24.45 23.66 -7.89
C LEU A 73 -25.95 23.95 -8.04
N VAL A 74 -26.81 23.28 -7.26
CA VAL A 74 -28.25 23.55 -7.22
C VAL A 74 -28.52 25.00 -6.80
N THR A 75 -27.91 25.47 -5.70
CA THR A 75 -28.09 26.86 -5.26
C THR A 75 -27.58 27.89 -6.28
N TYR A 76 -26.52 27.57 -7.01
CA TYR A 76 -25.99 28.43 -8.05
C TYR A 76 -26.93 28.52 -9.26
N LEU A 77 -27.54 27.41 -9.66
CA LEU A 77 -28.52 27.39 -10.75
C LEU A 77 -29.80 28.17 -10.41
N GLU A 78 -30.24 28.14 -9.16
CA GLU A 78 -31.44 28.86 -8.70
C GLU A 78 -31.19 30.36 -8.51
N THR A 79 -30.04 30.74 -7.95
CA THR A 79 -29.78 32.13 -7.50
C THR A 79 -28.76 32.89 -8.34
N GLY A 80 -27.96 32.21 -9.16
CA GLY A 80 -26.84 32.78 -9.90
C GLY A 80 -25.65 33.21 -9.02
N LEU A 81 -25.77 33.07 -7.69
CA LEU A 81 -24.77 33.48 -6.71
C LEU A 81 -24.21 32.26 -5.98
N VAL A 82 -22.99 32.38 -5.47
CA VAL A 82 -22.36 31.37 -4.62
C VAL A 82 -22.36 31.88 -3.17
N PRO A 83 -23.47 31.69 -2.42
CA PRO A 83 -23.56 32.23 -1.05
C PRO A 83 -22.59 31.56 -0.08
N ARG A 84 -22.08 30.35 -0.40
CA ARG A 84 -21.20 29.57 0.46
C ARG A 84 -19.77 29.45 -0.08
N PHE A 85 -19.08 30.59 -0.18
CA PHE A 85 -17.69 30.68 -0.67
C PHE A 85 -16.70 29.70 0.00
N PRO A 86 -16.66 29.53 1.34
CA PRO A 86 -15.71 28.61 1.98
C PRO A 86 -15.88 27.16 1.53
N THR A 87 -17.13 26.70 1.36
CA THR A 87 -17.44 25.35 0.84
C THR A 87 -17.04 25.18 -0.61
N ALA A 88 -17.17 26.21 -1.45
CA ALA A 88 -16.72 26.16 -2.83
C ALA A 88 -15.20 25.95 -2.92
N VAL A 89 -14.44 26.69 -2.11
CA VAL A 89 -12.99 26.55 -1.99
C VAL A 89 -12.62 25.17 -1.44
N LEU A 90 -13.33 24.68 -0.43
CA LEU A 90 -13.12 23.34 0.11
C LEU A 90 -13.35 22.25 -0.95
N CYS A 91 -14.43 22.33 -1.74
CA CYS A 91 -14.70 21.39 -2.83
C CYS A 91 -13.55 21.39 -3.85
N ALA A 92 -13.11 22.58 -4.28
CA ALA A 92 -12.00 22.72 -5.22
C ALA A 92 -10.68 22.15 -4.64
N ALA A 93 -10.37 22.45 -3.38
CA ALA A 93 -9.18 21.93 -2.70
C ALA A 93 -9.23 20.40 -2.55
N LEU A 94 -10.38 19.82 -2.20
CA LEU A 94 -10.57 18.37 -2.11
C LEU A 94 -10.44 17.69 -3.47
N MET A 95 -10.95 18.33 -4.53
CA MET A 95 -10.81 17.81 -5.89
C MET A 95 -9.34 17.86 -6.35
N LEU A 96 -8.62 18.96 -6.10
CA LEU A 96 -7.19 19.06 -6.37
C LEU A 96 -6.39 18.01 -5.59
N MET A 97 -6.71 17.82 -4.30
CA MET A 97 -6.11 16.78 -3.47
C MET A 97 -6.34 15.39 -4.05
N ALA A 98 -7.55 15.10 -4.56
CA ALA A 98 -7.86 13.84 -5.23
C ALA A 98 -6.93 13.57 -6.42
N PHE A 99 -6.77 14.57 -7.30
CA PHE A 99 -5.87 14.46 -8.45
C PHE A 99 -4.40 14.31 -8.04
N LEU A 100 -3.93 15.05 -7.03
CA LEU A 100 -2.58 14.94 -6.48
C LEU A 100 -2.30 13.55 -5.92
N LEU A 101 -3.26 12.97 -5.18
CA LEU A 101 -3.15 11.61 -4.66
C LEU A 101 -3.08 10.59 -5.80
N LEU A 102 -3.93 10.71 -6.82
CA LEU A 102 -3.90 9.83 -8.00
C LEU A 102 -2.56 9.92 -8.75
N ALA A 103 -2.06 11.13 -8.98
CA ALA A 103 -0.78 11.35 -9.63
C ALA A 103 0.37 10.73 -8.82
N CYS A 104 0.39 10.94 -7.49
CA CYS A 104 1.38 10.34 -6.60
C CYS A 104 1.30 8.80 -6.64
N GLY A 105 0.09 8.24 -6.65
CA GLY A 105 -0.15 6.80 -6.78
C GLY A 105 0.42 6.22 -8.07
N LEU A 106 0.19 6.89 -9.21
CA LEU A 106 0.75 6.50 -10.50
C LEU A 106 2.28 6.56 -10.52
N ILE A 107 2.87 7.65 -10.03
CA ILE A 107 4.33 7.80 -9.96
C ILE A 107 4.95 6.71 -9.09
N LEU A 108 4.34 6.40 -7.94
CA LEU A 108 4.90 5.41 -7.04
C LEU A 108 4.73 3.97 -7.58
N ASP A 109 3.69 3.70 -8.38
CA ASP A 109 3.52 2.44 -9.10
C ASP A 109 4.58 2.24 -10.17
N THR A 110 4.85 3.26 -10.99
CA THR A 110 5.91 3.19 -12.02
C THR A 110 7.29 3.02 -11.41
N VAL A 111 7.60 3.76 -10.34
CA VAL A 111 8.88 3.62 -9.61
C VAL A 111 9.01 2.23 -8.98
N THR A 112 7.95 1.70 -8.37
CA THR A 112 7.98 0.38 -7.75
C THR A 112 8.21 -0.71 -8.80
N ARG A 113 7.53 -0.64 -9.95
CA ARG A 113 7.75 -1.56 -11.07
C ARG A 113 9.18 -1.50 -11.58
N GLY A 114 9.69 -0.30 -11.85
CA GLY A 114 11.07 -0.11 -12.30
C GLY A 114 12.11 -0.67 -11.31
N ARG A 115 11.86 -0.53 -10.00
CA ARG A 115 12.74 -1.13 -8.97
C ARG A 115 12.69 -2.66 -8.95
N ILE A 116 11.53 -3.26 -9.20
CA ILE A 116 11.39 -4.73 -9.25
C ILE A 116 12.09 -5.28 -10.50
N GLU A 117 11.88 -4.64 -11.65
CA GLU A 117 12.51 -5.02 -12.92
C GLU A 117 14.04 -4.93 -12.84
N ALA A 118 14.58 -3.85 -12.26
CA ALA A 118 16.02 -3.68 -12.06
C ALA A 118 16.63 -4.78 -11.17
N LYS A 119 15.94 -5.17 -10.08
CA LYS A 119 16.39 -6.28 -9.21
C LYS A 119 16.34 -7.62 -9.94
N HIS A 120 15.31 -7.84 -10.75
CA HIS A 120 15.16 -9.08 -11.51
C HIS A 120 16.27 -9.22 -12.57
N MET A 121 16.61 -8.14 -13.28
CA MET A 121 17.75 -8.11 -14.20
C MET A 121 19.08 -8.40 -13.49
N ALA A 122 19.30 -7.80 -12.31
CA ALA A 122 20.51 -8.06 -11.52
C ALA A 122 20.60 -9.52 -11.05
N TYR A 123 19.47 -10.15 -10.69
CA TYR A 123 19.44 -11.57 -10.32
C TYR A 123 19.77 -12.49 -11.49
N LEU A 124 19.17 -12.25 -12.67
CA LEU A 124 19.45 -13.05 -13.87
C LEU A 124 20.89 -12.87 -14.39
N ALA A 125 21.55 -11.76 -14.04
CA ALA A 125 22.96 -11.54 -14.37
C ALA A 125 23.93 -12.38 -13.53
N VAL A 126 23.49 -12.95 -12.40
CA VAL A 126 24.34 -13.84 -11.59
C VAL A 126 24.40 -15.21 -12.28
N PRO A 127 25.61 -15.70 -12.64
CA PRO A 127 25.76 -17.03 -13.22
C PRO A 127 25.22 -18.09 -12.26
N MET A 128 24.49 -19.06 -12.78
CA MET A 128 24.06 -20.21 -11.98
C MET A 128 25.31 -20.90 -11.39
N PRO A 129 25.35 -21.23 -10.10
CA PRO A 129 26.43 -22.04 -9.54
C PRO A 129 26.56 -23.29 -10.40
N ALA A 130 27.76 -23.57 -10.89
CA ALA A 130 28.00 -24.77 -11.70
C ALA A 130 27.47 -25.99 -10.94
N ALA A 131 26.69 -26.83 -11.61
CA ALA A 131 26.25 -28.10 -11.08
C ALA A 131 27.48 -29.02 -10.91
N GLY A 132 28.24 -28.78 -9.86
CA GLY A 132 29.46 -29.50 -9.50
C GLY A 132 29.54 -29.60 -7.99
N ASP A 133 28.79 -30.56 -7.45
CA ASP A 133 29.01 -31.29 -6.18
C ASP A 133 27.73 -32.06 -5.76
N ARG A 134 27.17 -32.82 -6.70
CA ARG A 134 26.18 -33.88 -6.38
C ARG A 134 26.75 -35.29 -6.54
N GLU A 135 28.06 -35.41 -6.59
CA GLU A 135 28.76 -36.69 -6.49
C GLU A 135 29.75 -36.60 -5.33
N GLY A 136 29.39 -37.17 -4.17
CA GLY A 136 30.34 -37.39 -3.08
C GLY A 136 29.73 -37.47 -1.68
N GLY A 137 29.40 -38.69 -1.22
CA GLY A 137 29.38 -39.06 0.19
C GLY A 137 28.02 -39.40 0.77
#